data_AF-S7N128-F1
#
_entry.id   AF-S7N128-F1
#
_cell.length_a   1.000
_cell.length_b   1.000
_cell.length_c   1.000
_cell.angle_alpha   90.00
_cell.angle_beta   90.00
_cell.angle_gamma   90.00
#
_symmetry.space_group_name_H-M   'P 1'
#
loop_
_entity.id
_entity.type
_entity.pdbx_description
1 polymer ?
#
loop_
_entity_poly.entity_id
_entity_poly.type
_entity_poly.pdbx_seq_one_letter_code
_entity_poly.pdbx_strand_id
1 'polypeptide(L)'
;MTQQPQEGFEGSVEDAREWMKAVQERLQINDNTQGPRAALEARLRETEKICQLEPEGRVKVDLVLQAAEARLAGCPEDQKPAVLARLRDIKAQWEETVTYMIHCHSRIEWVWLHWSEYLLARDEFYRWFQKMTVALAPPVELQLGLKEKQWQLGQAQVLLHDVSHQAVLLDRLLEEAASLFHRIGDPSVDEDAQRTMKAEYEAVKARAQDRVDLLEQVTQEHERFQADMDELQLWLQAVVAKVNGCVGRSCSLPAGRRLSALQVTGLCPRRAAREPAQVRVYVTGSRGQGRCRPPRPQVPREEKRGIWWRMFGASAASRKPLNQQGIWKPRATAAWSRPGVLHGSLSG
;
A
#
# COMPACT_ATOMS: atom_id res chain seq x y z
N MET A 1 -48.32 2.56 -69.76
CA MET A 1 -47.16 3.37 -69.30
C MET A 1 -47.04 3.46 -67.77
N THR A 2 -47.96 2.89 -66.99
CA THR A 2 -47.97 2.93 -65.51
C THR A 2 -47.04 1.91 -64.81
N GLN A 3 -46.47 0.94 -65.54
CA GLN A 3 -45.61 -0.11 -64.95
C GLN A 3 -44.22 0.40 -64.53
N GLN A 4 -43.59 1.27 -65.34
CA GLN A 4 -42.21 1.72 -65.12
C GLN A 4 -42.02 2.57 -63.83
N PRO A 5 -42.93 3.50 -63.46
CA PRO A 5 -42.85 4.22 -62.19
C PRO A 5 -43.14 3.32 -60.97
N GLN A 6 -43.95 2.27 -61.16
CA GLN A 6 -44.28 1.31 -60.10
C GLN A 6 -43.09 0.39 -59.79
N GLU A 7 -42.44 -0.15 -60.82
CA GLU A 7 -41.24 -0.97 -60.67
C GLU A 7 -40.08 -0.18 -60.06
N GLY A 8 -39.89 1.08 -60.43
CA GLY A 8 -38.86 1.95 -59.85
C GLY A 8 -39.07 2.25 -58.35
N PHE A 9 -40.32 2.50 -57.94
CA PHE A 9 -40.65 2.70 -56.53
C PHE A 9 -40.42 1.44 -55.70
N GLU A 10 -40.97 0.30 -56.13
CA GLU A 10 -40.79 -0.97 -55.38
C GLU A 10 -39.31 -1.39 -55.33
N GLY A 11 -38.54 -1.18 -56.39
CA GLY A 11 -37.10 -1.42 -56.39
C GLY A 11 -36.36 -0.58 -55.34
N SER A 12 -36.60 0.74 -55.32
CA SER A 12 -35.98 1.63 -54.31
C SER A 12 -36.35 1.25 -52.87
N VAL A 13 -37.59 0.78 -52.66
CA VAL A 13 -38.10 0.34 -51.35
C VAL A 13 -37.37 -0.93 -50.91
N GLU A 14 -37.17 -1.87 -51.82
CA GLU A 14 -36.44 -3.11 -51.53
C GLU A 14 -34.97 -2.81 -51.23
N ASP A 15 -34.30 -1.98 -52.05
CA ASP A 15 -32.90 -1.58 -51.83
C ASP A 15 -32.69 -0.95 -50.44
N ALA A 16 -33.62 -0.10 -50.00
CA ALA A 16 -33.58 0.51 -48.66
C ALA A 16 -33.80 -0.55 -47.56
N ARG A 17 -34.73 -1.49 -47.75
CA ARG A 17 -35.01 -2.58 -46.79
C ARG A 17 -33.84 -3.53 -46.66
N GLU A 18 -33.24 -3.95 -47.76
CA GLU A 18 -32.07 -4.83 -47.77
C GLU A 18 -30.90 -4.19 -47.03
N TRP A 19 -30.65 -2.90 -47.26
CA TRP A 19 -29.62 -2.15 -46.53
C TRP A 19 -29.92 -2.10 -45.03
N MET A 20 -31.14 -1.74 -44.62
CA MET A 20 -31.51 -1.67 -43.21
C MET A 20 -31.39 -3.02 -42.53
N LYS A 21 -31.85 -4.10 -43.19
CA LYS A 21 -31.74 -5.47 -42.70
C LYS A 21 -30.28 -5.88 -42.51
N ALA A 22 -29.41 -5.61 -43.49
CA ALA A 22 -27.99 -5.92 -43.39
C ALA A 22 -27.30 -5.17 -42.22
N VAL A 23 -27.68 -3.92 -41.99
CA VAL A 23 -27.20 -3.14 -40.84
C VAL A 23 -27.70 -3.73 -39.52
N GLN A 24 -28.99 -4.05 -39.42
CA GLN A 24 -29.58 -4.65 -38.21
C GLN A 24 -28.95 -6.02 -37.88
N GLU A 25 -28.71 -6.87 -38.88
CA GLU A 25 -28.03 -8.16 -38.69
C GLU A 25 -26.60 -7.98 -38.16
N ARG A 26 -25.85 -7.01 -38.68
CA ARG A 26 -24.50 -6.67 -38.16
C ARG A 26 -24.55 -6.13 -36.74
N LEU A 27 -25.54 -5.32 -36.40
CA LEU A 27 -25.73 -4.81 -35.05
C LEU A 27 -26.04 -5.96 -34.08
N GLN A 28 -26.93 -6.88 -34.43
CA GLN A 28 -27.30 -8.02 -33.59
C GLN A 28 -26.09 -8.88 -33.20
N ILE A 29 -25.12 -9.05 -34.09
CA ILE A 29 -23.87 -9.79 -33.81
C ILE A 29 -23.00 -9.04 -32.78
N ASN A 30 -22.97 -7.71 -32.86
CA ASN A 30 -22.11 -6.87 -32.01
C ASN A 30 -22.78 -6.45 -30.70
N ASP A 31 -24.09 -6.56 -30.59
CA ASP A 31 -24.90 -6.08 -29.48
C ASP A 31 -24.80 -6.97 -28.23
N ASN A 32 -23.59 -7.04 -27.70
CA ASN A 32 -23.22 -7.83 -26.55
C ASN A 32 -22.10 -7.09 -25.80
N THR A 33 -22.19 -7.03 -24.48
CA THR A 33 -21.16 -6.42 -23.61
C THR A 33 -20.25 -7.44 -22.93
N GLN A 34 -20.55 -8.73 -23.05
CA GLN A 34 -19.83 -9.80 -22.35
C GLN A 34 -18.54 -10.21 -23.04
N GLY A 35 -17.58 -10.70 -22.28
CA GLY A 35 -16.31 -11.23 -22.74
C GLY A 35 -15.13 -10.27 -22.52
N PRO A 36 -13.96 -10.61 -23.08
CA PRO A 36 -12.73 -9.89 -22.80
C PRO A 36 -12.74 -8.48 -23.35
N ARG A 37 -11.97 -7.60 -22.71
CA ARG A 37 -11.87 -6.18 -23.07
C ARG A 37 -11.53 -5.96 -24.54
N ALA A 38 -10.61 -6.74 -25.09
CA ALA A 38 -10.24 -6.66 -26.51
C ALA A 38 -11.42 -6.98 -27.45
N ALA A 39 -12.28 -7.93 -27.07
CA ALA A 39 -13.49 -8.24 -27.83
C ALA A 39 -14.55 -7.13 -27.70
N LEU A 40 -14.68 -6.50 -26.52
CA LEU A 40 -15.54 -5.33 -26.34
C LEU A 40 -15.08 -4.14 -27.19
N GLU A 41 -13.77 -3.86 -27.19
CA GLU A 41 -13.16 -2.80 -28.01
C GLU A 41 -13.32 -3.07 -29.52
N ALA A 42 -13.20 -4.33 -29.96
CA ALA A 42 -13.45 -4.70 -31.34
C ALA A 42 -14.91 -4.44 -31.75
N ARG A 43 -15.89 -4.79 -30.90
CA ARG A 43 -17.32 -4.49 -31.11
C ARG A 43 -17.61 -2.99 -31.11
N LEU A 44 -16.94 -2.22 -30.25
CA LEU A 44 -17.06 -0.76 -30.24
C LEU A 44 -16.64 -0.15 -31.58
N ARG A 45 -15.47 -0.57 -32.11
CA ARG A 45 -14.99 -0.14 -33.42
C ARG A 45 -15.93 -0.57 -34.56
N GLU A 46 -16.52 -1.75 -34.46
CA GLU A 46 -17.45 -2.23 -35.49
C GLU A 46 -18.77 -1.46 -35.46
N THR A 47 -19.34 -1.19 -34.29
CA THR A 47 -20.55 -0.37 -34.18
C THR A 47 -20.32 1.08 -34.59
N GLU A 48 -19.13 1.65 -34.31
CA GLU A 48 -18.74 2.97 -34.83
C GLU A 48 -18.74 3.00 -36.37
N LYS A 49 -18.16 1.98 -37.01
CA LYS A 49 -18.19 1.84 -38.48
C LYS A 49 -19.63 1.71 -39.00
N ILE A 50 -20.48 0.96 -38.32
CA ILE A 50 -21.90 0.84 -38.69
C ILE A 50 -22.57 2.21 -38.61
N CYS A 51 -22.37 2.97 -37.54
CA CYS A 51 -22.87 4.34 -37.38
C CYS A 51 -22.41 5.27 -38.52
N GLN A 52 -21.17 5.13 -38.98
CA GLN A 52 -20.65 5.91 -40.12
C GLN A 52 -21.34 5.60 -41.46
N LEU A 53 -22.10 4.50 -41.57
CA LEU A 53 -22.89 4.18 -42.77
C LEU A 53 -24.26 4.87 -42.80
N GLU A 54 -24.68 5.54 -41.72
CA GLU A 54 -25.98 6.25 -41.66
C GLU A 54 -26.23 7.17 -42.88
N PRO A 55 -25.25 7.97 -43.39
CA PRO A 55 -25.48 8.79 -44.57
C PRO A 55 -25.83 7.99 -45.83
N GLU A 56 -25.26 6.79 -45.99
CA GLU A 56 -25.56 5.90 -47.12
C GLU A 56 -27.00 5.37 -47.06
N GLY A 57 -27.46 5.00 -45.86
CA GLY A 57 -28.84 4.58 -45.62
C GLY A 57 -29.83 5.72 -45.84
N ARG A 58 -29.48 6.94 -45.40
CA ARG A 58 -30.27 8.15 -45.62
C ARG A 58 -30.50 8.42 -47.11
N VAL A 59 -29.46 8.32 -47.93
CA VAL A 59 -29.57 8.47 -49.39
C VAL A 59 -30.55 7.45 -49.98
N LYS A 60 -30.55 6.20 -49.52
CA LYS A 60 -31.51 5.18 -49.99
C LYS A 60 -32.95 5.56 -49.65
N VAL A 61 -33.20 6.04 -48.43
CA VAL A 61 -34.54 6.51 -48.03
C VAL A 61 -34.96 7.74 -48.82
N ASP A 62 -34.04 8.67 -49.11
CA ASP A 62 -34.32 9.84 -49.95
C ASP A 62 -34.70 9.46 -51.38
N LEU A 63 -34.04 8.43 -51.96
CA LEU A 63 -34.41 7.89 -53.28
C LEU A 63 -35.82 7.28 -53.26
N VAL A 64 -36.21 6.59 -52.19
CA VAL A 64 -37.59 6.09 -52.00
C VAL A 64 -38.59 7.24 -51.99
N LEU A 65 -38.27 8.35 -51.31
CA LEU A 65 -39.14 9.53 -51.26
C LEU A 65 -39.32 10.15 -52.65
N GLN A 66 -38.23 10.34 -53.39
CA GLN A 66 -38.27 10.86 -54.76
C GLN A 66 -39.07 9.95 -55.70
N ALA A 67 -38.86 8.64 -55.63
CA ALA A 67 -39.60 7.68 -56.45
C ALA A 67 -41.10 7.66 -56.09
N ALA A 68 -41.44 7.81 -54.82
CA ALA A 68 -42.83 7.89 -54.38
C ALA A 68 -43.53 9.17 -54.84
N GLU A 69 -42.86 10.33 -54.79
CA GLU A 69 -43.39 11.59 -55.31
C GLU A 69 -43.72 11.49 -56.80
N ALA A 70 -42.78 10.96 -57.59
CA ALA A 70 -42.99 10.71 -59.01
C ALA A 70 -44.18 9.77 -59.26
N ARG A 71 -44.33 8.72 -58.46
CA ARG A 71 -45.47 7.79 -58.54
C ARG A 71 -46.78 8.46 -58.19
N LEU A 72 -46.84 9.21 -57.08
CA LEU A 72 -48.04 9.89 -56.61
C LEU A 72 -48.57 10.93 -57.61
N ALA A 73 -47.69 11.56 -58.39
CA ALA A 73 -48.05 12.51 -59.44
C ALA A 73 -48.82 11.87 -60.62
N GLY A 74 -48.56 10.59 -60.92
CA GLY A 74 -49.18 9.86 -62.04
C GLY A 74 -50.20 8.79 -61.64
N CYS A 75 -50.54 8.70 -60.35
CA CYS A 75 -51.30 7.59 -59.77
C CYS A 75 -52.80 7.91 -59.62
N PRO A 76 -53.70 6.96 -59.95
CA PRO A 76 -55.11 7.02 -59.59
C PRO A 76 -55.35 7.23 -58.08
N GLU A 77 -56.41 7.96 -57.70
CA GLU A 77 -56.71 8.30 -56.30
C GLU A 77 -56.86 7.06 -55.38
N ASP A 78 -57.40 5.96 -55.90
CA ASP A 78 -57.60 4.69 -55.19
C ASP A 78 -56.28 4.00 -54.80
N GLN A 79 -55.19 4.29 -55.51
CA GLN A 79 -53.87 3.67 -55.28
C GLN A 79 -52.93 4.54 -54.43
N LYS A 80 -53.22 5.84 -54.26
CA LYS A 80 -52.41 6.75 -53.44
C LYS A 80 -52.30 6.31 -51.97
N PRO A 81 -53.36 5.82 -51.29
CA PRO A 81 -53.27 5.36 -49.90
C PRO A 81 -52.25 4.23 -49.71
N ALA A 82 -52.14 3.31 -50.66
CA ALA A 82 -51.18 2.20 -50.59
C ALA A 82 -49.73 2.69 -50.69
N VAL A 83 -49.44 3.63 -51.60
CA VAL A 83 -48.09 4.24 -51.73
C VAL A 83 -47.72 5.01 -50.47
N LEU A 84 -48.67 5.79 -49.91
CA LEU A 84 -48.44 6.53 -48.67
C LEU A 84 -48.24 5.61 -47.46
N ALA A 85 -48.94 4.48 -47.39
CA ALA A 85 -48.71 3.47 -46.36
C ALA A 85 -47.28 2.89 -46.45
N ARG A 86 -46.85 2.52 -47.66
CA ARG A 86 -45.50 1.99 -47.90
C ARG A 86 -44.40 2.98 -47.50
N LEU A 87 -44.59 4.27 -47.79
CA LEU A 87 -43.70 5.35 -47.36
C LEU A 87 -43.60 5.47 -45.84
N ARG A 88 -44.75 5.39 -45.14
CA ARG A 88 -44.78 5.42 -43.67
C ARG A 88 -44.01 4.23 -43.08
N ASP A 89 -44.20 3.04 -43.64
CA ASP A 89 -43.52 1.83 -43.18
C ASP A 89 -42.00 1.93 -43.34
N ILE A 90 -41.51 2.46 -44.47
CA ILE A 90 -40.07 2.65 -44.70
C ILE A 90 -39.48 3.70 -43.77
N LYS A 91 -40.18 4.82 -43.55
CA LYS A 91 -39.74 5.83 -42.59
C LYS A 91 -39.65 5.26 -41.17
N ALA A 92 -40.64 4.49 -40.74
CA ALA A 92 -40.65 3.85 -39.44
C ALA A 92 -39.48 2.85 -39.28
N GLN A 93 -39.22 2.01 -40.29
CA GLN A 93 -38.08 1.09 -40.27
C GLN A 93 -36.73 1.81 -40.26
N TRP A 94 -36.62 2.94 -40.96
CA TRP A 94 -35.43 3.77 -40.94
C TRP A 94 -35.18 4.35 -39.54
N GLU A 95 -36.20 4.94 -38.93
CA GLU A 95 -36.14 5.47 -37.57
C GLU A 95 -35.76 4.38 -36.55
N GLU A 96 -36.36 3.19 -36.66
CA GLU A 96 -36.01 2.02 -35.84
C GLU A 96 -34.55 1.62 -36.03
N THR A 97 -34.07 1.56 -37.27
CA THR A 97 -32.69 1.19 -37.59
C THR A 97 -31.69 2.18 -37.01
N VAL A 98 -31.89 3.48 -37.24
CA VAL A 98 -31.02 4.53 -36.70
C VAL A 98 -31.04 4.52 -35.17
N THR A 99 -32.22 4.35 -34.56
CA THR A 99 -32.36 4.22 -33.11
C THR A 99 -31.58 3.02 -32.58
N TYR A 100 -31.64 1.87 -33.27
CA TYR A 100 -30.88 0.69 -32.89
C TYR A 100 -29.36 0.89 -33.02
N MET A 101 -28.90 1.54 -34.10
CA MET A 101 -27.49 1.90 -34.29
C MET A 101 -26.96 2.72 -33.09
N ILE A 102 -27.69 3.79 -32.73
CA ILE A 102 -27.32 4.68 -31.63
C ILE A 102 -27.31 3.91 -30.30
N HIS A 103 -28.39 3.18 -29.99
CA HIS A 103 -28.47 2.46 -28.71
C HIS A 103 -27.42 1.37 -28.55
N CYS A 104 -27.17 0.59 -29.60
CA CYS A 104 -26.15 -0.47 -29.59
C CYS A 104 -24.76 0.14 -29.36
N HIS A 105 -24.40 1.17 -30.15
CA HIS A 105 -23.11 1.85 -30.03
C HIS A 105 -22.92 2.49 -28.64
N SER A 106 -23.87 3.32 -28.19
CA SER A 106 -23.77 3.99 -26.89
C SER A 106 -23.73 3.02 -25.72
N ARG A 107 -24.44 1.88 -25.78
CA ARG A 107 -24.38 0.85 -24.73
C ARG A 107 -22.98 0.24 -24.63
N ILE A 108 -22.38 -0.13 -25.75
CA ILE A 108 -21.04 -0.73 -25.78
C ILE A 108 -19.99 0.30 -25.36
N GLU A 109 -20.09 1.53 -25.87
CA GLU A 109 -19.21 2.64 -25.53
C GLU A 109 -19.25 2.93 -24.03
N TRP A 110 -20.45 3.01 -23.44
CA TRP A 110 -20.62 3.26 -22.01
C TRP A 110 -19.92 2.19 -21.16
N VAL A 111 -20.11 0.89 -21.46
CA VAL A 111 -19.45 -0.19 -20.73
C VAL A 111 -17.93 -0.12 -20.91
N TRP A 112 -17.46 0.16 -22.12
CA TRP A 112 -16.03 0.27 -22.41
C TRP A 112 -15.37 1.44 -21.68
N LEU A 113 -16.00 2.62 -21.67
CA LEU A 113 -15.53 3.80 -20.93
C LEU A 113 -15.51 3.52 -19.43
N HIS A 114 -16.60 2.98 -18.89
CA HIS A 114 -16.70 2.66 -17.47
C HIS A 114 -15.65 1.63 -17.04
N TRP A 115 -15.41 0.59 -17.85
CA TRP A 115 -14.31 -0.35 -17.61
C TRP A 115 -12.93 0.35 -17.70
N SER A 116 -12.76 1.31 -18.61
CA SER A 116 -11.50 2.08 -18.73
C SER A 116 -11.22 2.92 -17.49
N GLU A 117 -12.22 3.61 -16.97
CA GLU A 117 -12.13 4.41 -15.75
C GLU A 117 -11.81 3.54 -14.53
N TYR A 118 -12.47 2.38 -14.41
CA TYR A 118 -12.15 1.40 -13.38
C TYR A 118 -10.68 0.98 -13.43
N LEU A 119 -10.14 0.67 -14.62
CA LEU A 119 -8.74 0.28 -14.75
C LEU A 119 -7.79 1.40 -14.33
N LEU A 120 -8.10 2.66 -14.65
CA LEU A 120 -7.29 3.81 -14.21
C LEU A 120 -7.26 3.94 -12.69
N ALA A 121 -8.43 3.85 -12.04
CA ALA A 121 -8.55 3.91 -10.59
C ALA A 121 -7.87 2.72 -9.90
N ARG A 122 -8.01 1.52 -10.47
CA ARG A 122 -7.34 0.30 -10.02
C ARG A 122 -5.82 0.43 -10.11
N ASP A 123 -5.31 0.94 -11.22
CA ASP A 123 -3.87 1.14 -11.42
C ASP A 123 -3.30 2.21 -10.48
N GLU A 124 -4.08 3.25 -10.15
CA GLU A 124 -3.73 4.21 -9.12
C GLU A 124 -3.64 3.56 -7.73
N PHE A 125 -4.63 2.73 -7.38
CA PHE A 125 -4.59 1.95 -6.15
C PHE A 125 -3.38 1.02 -6.11
N TYR A 126 -3.05 0.34 -7.21
CA TYR A 126 -1.86 -0.52 -7.26
C TYR A 126 -0.55 0.27 -7.20
N ARG A 127 -0.45 1.47 -7.78
CA ARG A 127 0.72 2.34 -7.59
C ARG A 127 0.90 2.72 -6.13
N TRP A 128 -0.18 3.08 -5.46
CA TRP A 128 -0.17 3.34 -4.02
C TRP A 128 0.23 2.08 -3.22
N PHE A 129 -0.31 0.93 -3.59
CA PHE A 129 -0.02 -0.36 -2.96
C PHE A 129 1.47 -0.70 -3.03
N GLN A 130 2.09 -0.53 -4.20
CA GLN A 130 3.52 -0.75 -4.38
C GLN A 130 4.35 0.21 -3.52
N LYS A 131 3.98 1.49 -3.46
CA LYS A 131 4.62 2.48 -2.59
C LYS A 131 4.58 2.05 -1.12
N MET A 132 3.43 1.60 -0.62
CA MET A 132 3.27 1.15 0.77
C MET A 132 4.04 -0.14 1.04
N THR A 133 4.00 -1.08 0.10
CA THR A 133 4.74 -2.35 0.20
C THR A 133 6.23 -2.11 0.33
N VAL A 134 6.80 -1.18 -0.46
CA VAL A 134 8.21 -0.78 -0.39
C VAL A 134 8.51 -0.05 0.93
N ALA A 135 7.65 0.88 1.36
CA ALA A 135 7.84 1.61 2.62
C ALA A 135 7.84 0.68 3.85
N LEU A 136 7.02 -0.38 3.82
CA LEU A 136 6.92 -1.37 4.88
C LEU A 136 7.88 -2.56 4.73
N ALA A 137 8.61 -2.67 3.61
CA ALA A 137 9.54 -3.77 3.34
C ALA A 137 10.70 -3.87 4.35
N PRO A 138 11.43 -2.80 4.66
CA PRO A 138 12.54 -2.87 5.62
C PRO A 138 11.98 -3.14 7.02
N PRO A 139 12.61 -4.01 7.84
CA PRO A 139 12.27 -4.13 9.25
C PRO A 139 12.57 -2.82 9.99
N VAL A 140 11.92 -2.61 11.13
CA VAL A 140 12.18 -1.43 11.97
C VAL A 140 13.58 -1.52 12.58
N GLU A 141 14.42 -0.53 12.32
CA GLU A 141 15.68 -0.34 13.01
C GLU A 141 15.46 0.39 14.34
N LEU A 142 15.52 -0.34 15.45
CA LEU A 142 15.27 0.21 16.77
C LEU A 142 16.35 1.22 17.18
N GLN A 143 15.90 2.36 17.72
CA GLN A 143 16.78 3.44 18.16
C GLN A 143 17.14 3.31 19.64
N LEU A 144 18.30 3.87 20.02
CA LEU A 144 18.78 3.83 21.41
C LEU A 144 18.08 4.86 22.29
N GLY A 145 17.83 6.07 21.80
CA GLY A 145 17.23 7.16 22.56
C GLY A 145 15.71 7.14 22.56
N LEU A 146 15.10 7.67 23.63
CA LEU A 146 13.64 7.70 23.80
C LEU A 146 12.97 8.62 22.76
N LYS A 147 13.56 9.79 22.49
CA LYS A 147 13.02 10.76 21.54
C LYS A 147 12.96 10.19 20.13
N GLU A 148 14.01 9.48 19.72
CA GLU A 148 14.09 8.86 18.41
C GLU A 148 13.07 7.72 18.27
N LYS A 149 12.85 6.92 19.32
CA LYS A 149 11.78 5.89 19.36
C LYS A 149 10.38 6.50 19.25
N GLN A 150 10.10 7.56 20.02
CA GLN A 150 8.83 8.29 19.96
C GLN A 150 8.59 8.90 18.57
N TRP A 151 9.64 9.42 17.93
CA TRP A 151 9.56 9.92 16.57
C TRP A 151 9.24 8.81 15.56
N GLN A 152 9.91 7.65 15.66
CA GLN A 152 9.59 6.48 14.82
C GLN A 152 8.14 6.01 15.01
N LEU A 153 7.66 5.98 16.25
CA LEU A 153 6.28 5.63 16.55
C LEU A 153 5.30 6.60 15.86
N GLY A 154 5.53 7.91 16.00
CA GLY A 154 4.69 8.91 15.32
C GLY A 154 4.66 8.74 13.80
N GLN A 155 5.82 8.47 13.18
CA GLN A 155 5.90 8.17 11.74
C GLN A 155 5.11 6.91 11.36
N ALA A 156 5.21 5.84 12.15
CA ALA A 156 4.48 4.61 11.91
C ALA A 156 2.95 4.79 12.06
N GLN A 157 2.51 5.58 13.02
CA GLN A 157 1.09 5.89 13.23
C GLN A 157 0.51 6.71 12.06
N VAL A 158 1.25 7.68 11.53
CA VAL A 158 0.86 8.41 10.31
C VAL A 158 0.72 7.46 9.12
N LEU A 159 1.69 6.56 8.94
CA LEU A 159 1.63 5.58 7.85
C LEU A 159 0.42 4.64 8.00
N LEU A 160 0.14 4.13 9.21
CA LEU A 160 -1.03 3.30 9.46
C LEU A 160 -2.35 4.05 9.19
N HIS A 161 -2.41 5.33 9.55
CA HIS A 161 -3.56 6.18 9.24
C HIS A 161 -3.75 6.31 7.72
N ASP A 162 -2.68 6.59 6.97
CA ASP A 162 -2.72 6.68 5.51
C ASP A 162 -3.17 5.36 4.87
N VAL A 163 -2.71 4.22 5.39
CA VAL A 163 -3.15 2.90 4.95
C VAL A 163 -4.63 2.68 5.24
N SER A 164 -5.09 3.02 6.44
CA SER A 164 -6.48 2.86 6.85
C SER A 164 -7.43 3.74 6.03
N HIS A 165 -7.01 4.97 5.70
CA HIS A 165 -7.78 5.87 4.85
C HIS A 165 -8.04 5.29 3.45
N GLN A 166 -7.11 4.47 2.94
CA GLN A 166 -7.23 3.89 1.60
C GLN A 166 -8.30 2.78 1.50
N ALA A 167 -8.85 2.32 2.63
CA ALA A 167 -10.02 1.44 2.64
C ALA A 167 -11.18 1.99 1.80
N VAL A 168 -11.40 3.32 1.82
CA VAL A 168 -12.49 3.97 1.08
C VAL A 168 -12.35 3.77 -0.43
N LEU A 169 -11.11 3.85 -0.96
CA LEU A 169 -10.87 3.61 -2.37
C LEU A 169 -11.00 2.13 -2.71
N LEU A 170 -10.52 1.24 -1.83
CA LEU A 170 -10.68 -0.20 -2.01
C LEU A 170 -12.15 -0.60 -2.08
N ASP A 171 -12.99 -0.15 -1.14
CA ASP A 171 -14.41 -0.50 -1.10
C ASP A 171 -15.12 -0.07 -2.39
N ARG A 172 -14.85 1.15 -2.87
CA ARG A 172 -15.37 1.63 -4.17
C ARG A 172 -14.90 0.76 -5.33
N LEU A 173 -13.63 0.40 -5.37
CA LEU A 173 -13.10 -0.48 -6.44
C LEU A 173 -13.75 -1.87 -6.40
N LEU A 174 -14.04 -2.42 -5.23
CA LEU A 174 -14.70 -3.71 -5.10
C LEU A 174 -16.17 -3.64 -5.56
N GLU A 175 -16.90 -2.59 -5.18
CA GLU A 175 -18.27 -2.35 -5.63
C GLU A 175 -18.35 -2.19 -7.16
N GLU A 176 -17.47 -1.36 -7.73
CA GLU A 176 -17.41 -1.14 -9.18
C GLU A 176 -16.97 -2.41 -9.94
N ALA A 177 -16.02 -3.19 -9.39
CA ALA A 177 -15.62 -4.47 -9.97
C ALA A 177 -16.79 -5.46 -10.02
N ALA A 178 -17.59 -5.56 -8.94
CA ALA A 178 -18.76 -6.43 -8.90
C ALA A 178 -19.85 -5.98 -9.90
N SER A 179 -20.12 -4.67 -9.98
CA SER A 179 -21.04 -4.08 -10.96
C SER A 179 -20.59 -4.35 -12.40
N LEU A 180 -19.29 -4.14 -12.69
CA LEU A 180 -18.70 -4.43 -13.99
C LEU A 180 -18.81 -5.92 -14.32
N PHE A 181 -18.40 -6.81 -13.41
CA PHE A 181 -18.42 -8.25 -13.62
C PHE A 181 -19.81 -8.76 -14.04
N HIS A 182 -20.89 -8.24 -13.43
CA HIS A 182 -22.26 -8.58 -13.83
C HIS A 182 -22.58 -8.23 -15.29
N ARG A 183 -21.94 -7.18 -15.84
CA ARG A 183 -22.17 -6.68 -17.21
C ARG A 183 -21.25 -7.32 -18.25
N ILE A 184 -20.00 -7.60 -17.89
CA ILE A 184 -18.97 -8.06 -18.82
C ILE A 184 -18.60 -9.54 -18.66
N GLY A 185 -18.74 -10.12 -17.46
CA GLY A 185 -18.35 -11.51 -17.18
C GLY A 185 -16.88 -11.83 -17.41
N ASP A 186 -15.99 -10.83 -17.34
CA ASP A 186 -14.55 -11.00 -17.53
C ASP A 186 -13.86 -11.41 -16.21
N PRO A 187 -13.02 -12.46 -16.21
CA PRO A 187 -12.32 -12.91 -15.00
C PRO A 187 -11.41 -11.88 -14.33
N SER A 188 -10.98 -10.83 -15.04
CA SER A 188 -10.09 -9.81 -14.45
C SER A 188 -10.74 -8.95 -13.37
N VAL A 189 -12.06 -9.00 -13.23
CA VAL A 189 -12.85 -8.28 -12.21
C VAL A 189 -13.78 -9.21 -11.43
N ASP A 190 -13.59 -10.52 -11.55
CA ASP A 190 -14.42 -11.52 -10.86
C ASP A 190 -14.22 -11.52 -9.33
N GLU A 191 -14.97 -12.37 -8.65
CA GLU A 191 -14.90 -12.49 -7.19
C GLU A 191 -13.52 -12.95 -6.69
N ASP A 192 -12.77 -13.74 -7.47
CA ASP A 192 -11.42 -14.20 -7.11
C ASP A 192 -10.42 -13.05 -7.21
N ALA A 193 -10.50 -12.23 -8.27
CA ALA A 193 -9.70 -11.01 -8.44
C ALA A 193 -9.97 -10.00 -7.33
N GLN A 194 -11.25 -9.79 -6.98
CA GLN A 194 -11.68 -8.93 -5.87
C GLN A 194 -11.16 -9.44 -4.52
N ARG A 195 -11.28 -10.74 -4.25
CA ARG A 195 -10.75 -11.36 -3.03
C ARG A 195 -9.24 -11.21 -2.92
N THR A 196 -8.53 -11.34 -4.03
CA THR A 196 -7.07 -11.16 -4.09
C THR A 196 -6.68 -9.73 -3.73
N MET A 197 -7.29 -8.72 -4.38
CA MET A 197 -7.03 -7.31 -4.09
C MET A 197 -7.29 -6.95 -2.62
N LYS A 198 -8.38 -7.47 -2.05
CA LYS A 198 -8.71 -7.28 -0.63
C LYS A 198 -7.66 -7.93 0.29
N ALA A 199 -7.25 -9.17 0.00
CA ALA A 199 -6.26 -9.87 0.81
C ALA A 199 -4.89 -9.18 0.77
N GLU A 200 -4.47 -8.67 -0.39
CA GLU A 200 -3.25 -7.89 -0.55
C GLU A 200 -3.27 -6.64 0.33
N TYR A 201 -4.37 -5.87 0.28
CA TYR A 201 -4.55 -4.70 1.12
C TYR A 201 -4.48 -5.03 2.62
N GLU A 202 -5.22 -6.06 3.07
CA GLU A 202 -5.22 -6.45 4.49
C GLU A 202 -3.82 -6.89 4.96
N ALA A 203 -3.02 -7.52 4.09
CA ALA A 203 -1.63 -7.86 4.42
C ALA A 203 -0.76 -6.61 4.62
N VAL A 204 -0.93 -5.56 3.79
CA VAL A 204 -0.23 -4.27 3.96
C VAL A 204 -0.67 -3.58 5.26
N LYS A 205 -1.98 -3.56 5.53
CA LYS A 205 -2.54 -2.98 6.75
C LYS A 205 -2.04 -3.69 8.01
N ALA A 206 -2.03 -5.02 8.01
CA ALA A 206 -1.50 -5.81 9.12
C ALA A 206 -0.03 -5.49 9.38
N ARG A 207 0.81 -5.40 8.34
CA ARG A 207 2.23 -5.02 8.49
C ARG A 207 2.44 -3.62 9.03
N ALA A 208 1.57 -2.67 8.67
CA ALA A 208 1.61 -1.32 9.24
C ALA A 208 1.22 -1.34 10.72
N GLN A 209 0.20 -2.13 11.08
CA GLN A 209 -0.22 -2.31 12.47
C GLN A 209 0.86 -2.96 13.33
N ASP A 210 1.45 -4.08 12.87
CA ASP A 210 2.54 -4.78 13.57
C ASP A 210 3.72 -3.84 13.87
N ARG A 211 4.00 -2.90 12.95
CA ARG A 211 5.05 -1.90 13.12
C ARG A 211 4.73 -0.89 14.22
N VAL A 212 3.49 -0.42 14.27
CA VAL A 212 3.01 0.47 15.33
C VAL A 212 3.09 -0.26 16.66
N ASP A 213 2.54 -1.47 16.76
CA ASP A 213 2.51 -2.27 17.99
C ASP A 213 3.92 -2.50 18.55
N LEU A 214 4.89 -2.85 17.68
CA LEU A 214 6.29 -3.02 18.07
C LEU A 214 6.90 -1.71 18.61
N LEU A 215 6.68 -0.59 17.93
CA LEU A 215 7.24 0.70 18.32
C LEU A 215 6.60 1.26 19.59
N GLU A 216 5.30 1.04 19.78
CA GLU A 216 4.58 1.35 21.01
C GLU A 216 5.16 0.56 22.18
N GLN A 217 5.32 -0.76 22.03
CA GLN A 217 5.91 -1.60 23.06
C GLN A 217 7.33 -1.12 23.44
N VAL A 218 8.22 -0.95 22.46
CA VAL A 218 9.63 -0.58 22.72
C VAL A 218 9.77 0.85 23.28
N THR A 219 8.83 1.73 22.97
CA THR A 219 8.77 3.09 23.55
C THR A 219 8.30 3.05 24.99
N GLN A 220 7.19 2.36 25.28
CA GLN A 220 6.65 2.21 26.63
C GLN A 220 7.64 1.53 27.58
N GLU A 221 8.36 0.49 27.11
CA GLU A 221 9.42 -0.15 27.87
C GLU A 221 10.56 0.82 28.23
N HIS A 222 10.96 1.70 27.30
CA HIS A 222 11.98 2.73 27.56
C HIS A 222 11.47 3.77 28.56
N GLU A 223 10.27 4.31 28.37
CA GLU A 223 9.67 5.30 29.28
C GLU A 223 9.61 4.77 30.72
N ARG A 224 9.19 3.51 30.88
CA ARG A 224 9.18 2.85 32.18
C ARG A 224 10.57 2.72 32.78
N PHE A 225 11.55 2.27 32.00
CA PHE A 225 12.93 2.17 32.46
C PHE A 225 13.51 3.53 32.88
N GLN A 226 13.24 4.58 32.11
CA GLN A 226 13.69 5.94 32.42
C GLN A 226 13.06 6.42 33.74
N ALA A 227 11.76 6.20 33.94
CA ALA A 227 11.10 6.54 35.19
C ALA A 227 11.68 5.78 36.40
N ASP A 228 11.96 4.48 36.26
CA ASP A 228 12.59 3.66 37.30
C ASP A 228 14.03 4.17 37.61
N MET A 229 14.78 4.60 36.58
CA MET A 229 16.12 5.18 36.72
C MET A 229 16.09 6.54 37.42
N ASP A 230 15.12 7.40 37.08
CA ASP A 230 14.95 8.71 37.72
C ASP A 230 14.57 8.55 39.19
N GLU A 231 13.69 7.60 39.52
CA GLU A 231 13.34 7.25 40.91
C GLU A 231 14.59 6.78 41.69
N LEU A 232 15.40 5.90 41.08
CA LEU A 232 16.64 5.43 41.69
C LEU A 232 17.65 6.56 41.90
N GLN A 233 17.80 7.47 40.93
CA GLN A 233 18.69 8.61 41.05
C GLN A 233 18.26 9.56 42.16
N LEU A 234 16.97 9.88 42.26
CA LEU A 234 16.41 10.70 43.34
C LEU A 234 16.63 10.05 44.70
N TRP A 235 16.40 8.73 44.80
CA TRP A 235 16.66 7.98 46.02
C TRP A 235 18.15 8.02 46.42
N LEU A 236 19.07 7.80 45.46
CA LEU A 236 20.50 7.88 45.69
C LEU A 236 20.92 9.27 46.18
N GLN A 237 20.41 10.33 45.54
CA GLN A 237 20.68 11.71 45.95
C GLN A 237 20.20 11.96 47.39
N ALA A 238 19.01 11.47 47.76
CA ALA A 238 18.49 11.59 49.12
C ALA A 238 19.35 10.84 50.15
N VAL A 239 19.81 9.63 49.82
CA VAL A 239 20.73 8.85 50.67
C VAL A 239 22.06 9.58 50.83
N VAL A 240 22.65 10.07 49.74
CA VAL A 240 23.91 10.83 49.77
C VAL A 240 23.77 12.09 50.61
N ALA A 241 22.70 12.86 50.42
CA ALA A 241 22.42 14.05 51.23
C ALA A 241 22.30 13.71 52.72
N LYS A 242 21.61 12.61 53.05
CA LYS A 242 21.45 12.14 54.43
C LYS A 242 22.77 11.70 55.06
N VAL A 243 23.60 10.95 54.32
CA VAL A 243 24.94 10.55 54.77
C VAL A 243 25.83 11.77 55.00
N ASN A 244 25.86 12.72 54.06
CA ASN A 244 26.63 13.95 54.20
C ASN A 244 26.17 14.79 55.39
N GLY A 245 24.85 14.85 55.65
CA GLY A 245 24.30 15.51 56.84
C GLY A 245 24.68 14.82 58.16
N CYS A 246 24.93 13.51 58.15
CA CYS A 246 25.35 12.73 59.32
C CYS A 246 26.87 12.71 59.57
N VAL A 247 27.68 12.93 58.52
CA VAL A 247 29.15 12.78 58.55
C VAL A 247 29.90 14.12 58.43
N GLY A 248 29.24 15.20 57.99
CA GLY A 248 29.84 16.53 57.82
C GLY A 248 30.26 17.22 59.14
N ARG A 249 31.20 18.17 59.05
CA ARG A 249 31.75 18.94 60.20
C ARG A 249 30.70 19.74 60.99
N SER A 250 29.53 19.96 60.41
CA SER A 250 28.39 20.69 61.00
C SER A 250 27.31 19.78 61.60
N CYS A 251 27.57 18.47 61.74
CA CYS A 251 26.57 17.52 62.22
C CYS A 251 26.27 17.71 63.73
N SER A 252 25.07 18.22 64.03
CA SER A 252 24.60 18.49 65.41
C SER A 252 24.15 17.25 66.19
N LEU A 253 24.12 16.07 65.55
CA LEU A 253 23.65 14.84 66.18
C LEU A 253 24.73 14.19 67.06
N PRO A 254 24.39 13.66 68.24
CA PRO A 254 25.29 12.86 69.07
C PRO A 254 25.71 11.56 68.37
N ALA A 255 26.94 11.08 68.59
CA ALA A 255 27.52 9.92 67.89
C ALA A 255 26.63 8.67 67.90
N GLY A 256 25.95 8.38 69.02
CA GLY A 256 25.05 7.23 69.15
C GLY A 256 23.77 7.31 68.30
N ARG A 257 23.28 8.52 67.97
CA ARG A 257 22.08 8.71 67.13
C ARG A 257 22.41 8.79 65.63
N ARG A 258 23.68 8.99 65.26
CA ARG A 258 24.12 8.99 63.85
C ARG A 258 23.97 7.61 63.21
N LEU A 259 24.31 6.55 63.94
CA LEU A 259 24.17 5.17 63.46
C LEU A 259 22.71 4.76 63.26
N SER A 260 21.81 5.11 64.18
CA SER A 260 20.37 4.84 64.05
C SER A 260 19.71 5.62 62.91
N ALA A 261 20.15 6.86 62.66
CA ALA A 261 19.64 7.66 61.53
C ALA A 261 20.02 7.06 60.17
N LEU A 262 21.18 6.40 60.08
CA LEU A 262 21.67 5.71 58.89
C LEU A 262 21.06 4.30 58.71
N GLN A 263 20.57 3.63 59.76
CA GLN A 263 19.95 2.29 59.62
C GLN A 263 18.64 2.28 58.82
N VAL A 264 17.94 3.42 58.71
CA VAL A 264 16.66 3.53 57.96
C VAL A 264 16.86 3.62 56.43
N THR A 265 18.10 3.76 55.93
CA THR A 265 18.37 3.82 54.48
C THR A 265 18.29 2.45 53.78
N GLY A 266 17.96 1.37 54.49
CA GLY A 266 18.00 0.00 53.99
C GLY A 266 16.88 -0.43 53.04
N LEU A 267 15.87 0.41 52.77
CA LEU A 267 14.82 0.08 51.80
C LEU A 267 15.15 0.76 50.47
N CYS A 268 16.03 0.12 49.69
CA CYS A 268 16.12 0.38 48.26
C CYS A 268 14.71 0.24 47.65
N PRO A 269 14.28 1.14 46.74
CA PRO A 269 12.97 1.00 46.10
C PRO A 269 12.86 -0.39 45.48
N ARG A 270 11.95 -1.23 45.98
CA ARG A 270 11.79 -2.63 45.57
C ARG A 270 11.54 -2.82 44.06
N ARG A 271 11.19 -1.75 43.34
CA ARG A 271 10.97 -1.77 41.88
C ARG A 271 12.25 -1.70 41.05
N ALA A 272 13.31 -1.06 41.55
CA ALA A 272 14.60 -0.94 40.86
C ALA A 272 15.41 -2.25 40.83
N ALA A 273 14.99 -3.28 41.58
CA ALA A 273 15.65 -4.58 41.68
C ALA A 273 15.06 -5.65 40.76
N ARG A 274 14.08 -5.33 39.90
CA ARG A 274 13.81 -6.19 38.74
C ARG A 274 15.00 -6.01 37.81
N GLU A 275 15.85 -7.04 37.73
CA GLU A 275 16.76 -7.16 36.59
C GLU A 275 15.97 -6.78 35.33
N PRO A 276 16.50 -5.92 34.45
CA PRO A 276 15.92 -5.77 33.13
C PRO A 276 16.08 -7.13 32.46
N ALA A 277 15.07 -7.98 32.62
CA ALA A 277 14.87 -9.13 31.77
C ALA A 277 14.68 -8.54 30.37
N GLN A 278 15.80 -8.45 29.66
CA GLN A 278 15.90 -8.08 28.27
C GLN A 278 15.71 -6.58 27.95
N VAL A 279 16.68 -5.74 28.31
CA VAL A 279 17.26 -4.88 27.26
C VAL A 279 18.10 -5.79 26.38
N ARG A 280 17.43 -6.68 25.65
CA ARG A 280 18.06 -7.48 24.60
C ARG A 280 18.40 -6.43 23.55
N VAL A 281 19.67 -6.04 23.48
CA VAL A 281 20.20 -5.34 22.31
C VAL A 281 19.87 -6.26 21.13
N TYR A 282 18.80 -5.94 20.41
CA TYR A 282 18.42 -6.67 19.21
C TYR A 282 19.46 -6.32 18.14
N VAL A 283 20.59 -7.02 18.16
CA VAL A 283 21.33 -7.27 16.92
C VAL A 283 20.60 -8.41 16.24
N THR A 284 19.52 -8.10 15.52
CA THR A 284 18.90 -9.05 14.59
C THR A 284 19.83 -9.20 13.41
N GLY A 285 20.80 -10.10 13.54
CA GLY A 285 21.45 -10.73 12.40
C GLY A 285 20.40 -11.54 11.64
N SER A 286 20.08 -11.10 10.43
CA SER A 286 19.25 -11.81 9.47
C SER A 286 19.71 -13.27 9.33
N ARG A 287 18.77 -14.22 9.49
CA ARG A 287 18.99 -15.62 9.14
C ARG A 287 19.12 -15.73 7.61
N GLY A 288 20.36 -15.67 7.12
CA GLY A 288 20.77 -16.22 5.82
C GLY A 288 21.68 -17.42 6.06
N GLN A 289 21.38 -18.55 5.42
CA GLN A 289 22.12 -19.81 5.54
C GLN A 289 23.60 -19.64 5.15
N GLY A 290 24.52 -20.18 5.96
CA GLY A 290 25.93 -20.29 5.59
C GLY A 290 26.84 -20.54 6.79
N ARG A 291 27.40 -21.75 6.88
CA ARG A 291 28.37 -22.15 7.91
C ARG A 291 29.60 -21.24 7.86
N CYS A 292 29.97 -20.57 8.96
CA CYS A 292 31.34 -20.18 9.29
C CYS A 292 31.47 -19.82 10.79
N ARG A 293 32.59 -20.22 11.42
CA ARG A 293 32.93 -20.00 12.84
C ARG A 293 32.93 -18.50 13.22
N PRO A 294 32.61 -18.14 14.48
CA PRO A 294 32.66 -16.75 14.92
C PRO A 294 34.11 -16.27 15.16
N PRO A 295 34.44 -14.99 14.85
CA PRO A 295 35.63 -14.34 15.39
C PRO A 295 35.38 -13.92 16.84
N ARG A 296 36.44 -13.92 17.67
CA ARG A 296 36.39 -13.47 19.07
C ARG A 296 36.09 -11.97 19.14
N PRO A 297 35.20 -11.50 20.04
CA PRO A 297 35.02 -10.07 20.27
C PRO A 297 36.15 -9.51 21.14
N GLN A 298 36.90 -8.54 20.60
CA GLN A 298 37.65 -7.57 21.40
C GLN A 298 36.71 -6.37 21.65
N VAL A 299 36.27 -6.19 22.90
CA VAL A 299 35.65 -4.93 23.37
C VAL A 299 36.45 -4.46 24.59
N PRO A 300 36.84 -3.18 24.68
CA PRO A 300 37.68 -2.66 25.75
C PRO A 300 36.99 -2.73 27.12
N ARG A 301 37.58 -3.50 28.04
CA ARG A 301 37.25 -3.51 29.46
C ARG A 301 37.93 -2.33 30.15
N GLU A 302 37.37 -1.12 30.12
CA GLU A 302 37.91 -0.09 31.05
C GLU A 302 36.90 0.90 31.63
N GLU A 303 35.70 1.06 31.11
CA GLU A 303 34.79 2.08 31.64
C GLU A 303 33.87 1.61 32.78
N LYS A 304 33.83 0.29 33.06
CA LYS A 304 32.95 -0.29 34.12
C LYS A 304 33.64 -0.52 35.47
N ARG A 305 34.96 -0.32 35.61
CA ARG A 305 35.67 -0.45 36.90
C ARG A 305 35.92 0.88 37.62
N GLY A 306 35.92 2.00 36.89
CA GLY A 306 36.28 3.30 37.43
C GLY A 306 35.27 3.90 38.41
N ILE A 307 33.97 3.58 38.25
CA ILE A 307 32.90 4.17 39.06
C ILE A 307 32.69 3.39 40.37
N TRP A 308 32.89 2.07 40.35
CA TRP A 308 32.70 1.20 41.53
C TRP A 308 33.86 1.30 42.54
N TRP A 309 35.10 1.44 42.08
CA TRP A 309 36.28 1.64 42.95
C TRP A 309 36.31 3.02 43.62
N ARG A 310 35.77 4.07 42.98
CA ARG A 310 35.75 5.44 43.54
C ARG A 310 34.71 5.64 44.65
N MET A 311 33.68 4.80 44.74
CA MET A 311 32.60 4.97 45.74
C MET A 311 32.72 4.09 46.98
N PHE A 312 33.44 2.96 46.96
CA PHE A 312 33.40 1.98 48.07
C PHE A 312 34.77 1.46 48.57
N GLY A 313 35.89 2.02 48.11
CA GLY A 313 37.24 1.48 48.35
C GLY A 313 38.06 2.06 49.53
N ALA A 314 37.45 2.59 50.59
CA ALA A 314 38.19 3.23 51.69
C ALA A 314 37.70 2.82 53.09
N SER A 315 37.84 1.55 53.47
CA SER A 315 37.93 1.15 54.89
C SER A 315 38.39 -0.30 55.05
N ALA A 316 39.69 -0.57 54.89
CA ALA A 316 40.35 -1.78 55.41
C ALA A 316 41.89 -1.65 55.29
N ALA A 317 42.47 -0.65 55.95
CA ALA A 317 43.93 -0.55 56.10
C ALA A 317 44.30 -0.77 57.58
N SER A 318 44.27 -2.02 58.05
CA SER A 318 45.11 -2.45 59.18
C SER A 318 45.07 -3.97 59.35
N ARG A 319 46.14 -4.64 58.89
CA ARG A 319 46.80 -5.84 59.46
C ARG A 319 47.66 -6.49 58.38
N LYS A 320 48.99 -6.39 58.53
CA LYS A 320 49.95 -7.33 57.93
C LYS A 320 49.84 -8.68 58.66
N PRO A 321 50.21 -9.80 58.01
CA PRO A 321 51.54 -10.33 58.28
C PRO A 321 52.31 -10.89 57.06
N LEU A 322 53.64 -10.77 57.21
CA LEU A 322 54.79 -11.55 56.75
C LEU A 322 54.61 -12.73 55.74
N ASN A 323 55.28 -12.56 54.59
CA ASN A 323 56.39 -13.37 54.05
C ASN A 323 56.21 -14.91 53.89
N GLN A 324 56.25 -15.41 52.65
CA GLN A 324 57.49 -15.94 52.03
C GLN A 324 57.22 -16.53 50.62
N GLN A 325 58.08 -16.09 49.69
CA GLN A 325 58.72 -16.85 48.61
C GLN A 325 57.87 -17.45 47.47
N GLY A 326 58.17 -17.01 46.25
CA GLY A 326 57.67 -17.57 45.00
C GLY A 326 58.04 -16.73 43.77
N ILE A 327 59.34 -16.49 43.59
CA ILE A 327 59.98 -15.93 42.37
C ILE A 327 59.62 -16.87 41.19
N TRP A 328 59.25 -16.44 39.98
CA TRP A 328 60.08 -16.05 38.81
C TRP A 328 59.11 -15.51 37.73
N LYS A 329 59.12 -14.22 37.38
CA LYS A 329 59.85 -13.51 36.31
C LYS A 329 59.46 -13.84 34.83
N PRO A 330 59.58 -12.86 33.91
CA PRO A 330 58.73 -12.65 32.73
C PRO A 330 59.49 -12.81 31.39
N ARG A 331 58.79 -12.70 30.24
CA ARG A 331 59.34 -12.20 28.95
C ARG A 331 58.17 -11.85 28.01
N ALA A 332 57.96 -10.58 27.65
CA ALA A 332 58.65 -9.80 26.60
C ALA A 332 58.17 -10.21 25.19
N THR A 333 57.23 -9.47 24.60
CA THR A 333 57.44 -8.42 23.56
C THR A 333 57.98 -8.94 22.22
N ALA A 334 57.19 -8.76 21.16
CA ALA A 334 57.69 -8.24 19.89
C ALA A 334 56.51 -7.72 19.04
N ALA A 335 56.61 -6.44 18.69
CA ALA A 335 55.80 -5.74 17.70
C ALA A 335 56.53 -5.73 16.34
N TRP A 336 55.93 -5.03 15.36
CA TRP A 336 56.45 -4.65 14.02
C TRP A 336 56.28 -5.77 12.96
N SER A 337 55.70 -5.60 11.77
CA SER A 337 55.58 -4.44 10.88
C SER A 337 54.46 -4.61 9.83
N ARG A 338 53.75 -3.53 9.48
CA ARG A 338 53.32 -3.17 8.10
C ARG A 338 54.45 -2.30 7.47
N PRO A 339 54.50 -1.89 6.17
CA PRO A 339 53.44 -1.80 5.15
C PRO A 339 53.89 -2.11 3.68
N GLY A 340 52.95 -1.97 2.73
CA GLY A 340 53.17 -1.80 1.27
C GLY A 340 51.82 -2.03 0.55
N VAL A 341 51.05 -1.05 0.06
CA VAL A 341 51.23 -0.01 -0.98
C VAL A 341 51.52 -0.59 -2.38
N LEU A 342 50.89 0.04 -3.39
CA LEU A 342 50.98 -0.08 -4.87
C LEU A 342 49.79 -0.84 -5.49
N HIS A 343 49.11 -0.39 -6.55
CA HIS A 343 49.12 0.83 -7.36
C HIS A 343 47.77 0.89 -8.10
N GLY A 344 47.27 2.09 -8.42
CA GLY A 344 46.20 2.27 -9.39
C GLY A 344 46.70 2.40 -10.84
N SER A 345 45.81 2.11 -11.80
CA SER A 345 45.69 2.67 -13.18
C SER A 345 44.53 1.93 -13.87
N LEU A 346 43.43 2.58 -14.24
CA LEU A 346 43.16 3.38 -15.47
C LEU A 346 42.91 2.55 -16.74
N SER A 347 41.68 2.70 -17.23
CA SER A 347 41.24 2.87 -18.63
C SER A 347 41.20 1.69 -19.60
N GLY A 348 40.01 1.56 -20.21
CA GLY A 348 39.64 0.72 -21.35
C GLY A 348 38.14 0.83 -21.57
#